data_AF-A0A6G6X0Q8-F1
#
_entry.id   AF-A0A6G6X0Q8-F1
#
_cell.length_a   1.000
_cell.length_b   1.000
_cell.length_c   1.000
_cell.angle_alpha   90.00
_cell.angle_beta   90.00
_cell.angle_gamma   90.00
#
_symmetry.space_group_name_H-M   'P 1'
#
loop_
_entity.id
_entity.type
_entity.pdbx_description
1 polymer ?
#
loop_
_entity_poly.entity_id
_entity_poly.type
_entity_poly.pdbx_seq_one_letter_code
_entity_poly.pdbx_strand_id
1 'polypeptide(L)'
;MKAPDTVMTNASVAEVVAAPEGQVLKVKFQNGTSELIVGPQVPVTAVVASDASALKPDMHVFVIAVKAADGTARAKRIMALK
;
A
#
# COMPACT_ATOMS: atom_id res chain seq x y z
N MET A 1 -12.33 9.60 11.83
CA MET A 1 -12.65 9.37 13.26
C MET A 1 -12.58 7.88 13.51
N LYS A 2 -11.75 7.41 14.45
CA LYS A 2 -11.71 5.99 14.87
C LYS A 2 -12.94 5.73 15.73
N ALA A 3 -13.74 4.72 15.39
CA ALA A 3 -14.77 4.22 16.31
C ALA A 3 -14.09 3.70 17.59
N PRO A 4 -14.66 3.93 18.79
CA PRO A 4 -14.16 3.32 20.02
C PRO A 4 -14.06 1.80 19.83
N ASP A 5 -13.00 1.18 20.34
CA ASP A 5 -12.73 -0.27 20.27
C ASP A 5 -12.17 -0.84 18.94
N THR A 6 -11.75 0.02 18.00
CA THR A 6 -10.98 -0.45 16.83
C THR A 6 -9.50 -0.66 17.14
N VAL A 7 -9.11 -1.92 17.33
CA VAL A 7 -7.72 -2.38 17.28
C VAL A 7 -7.25 -2.49 15.83
N MET A 8 -6.03 -2.01 15.56
CA MET A 8 -5.38 -2.10 14.25
C MET A 8 -4.29 -3.17 14.35
N THR A 9 -4.44 -4.29 13.62
CA THR A 9 -3.42 -5.33 13.54
C THR A 9 -2.62 -5.14 12.26
N ASN A 10 -1.34 -4.82 12.39
CA ASN A 10 -0.44 -4.75 11.23
C ASN A 10 -0.07 -6.17 10.80
N ALA A 11 -0.28 -6.49 9.52
CA ALA A 11 0.04 -7.79 8.92
C ALA A 11 0.67 -7.60 7.53
N SER A 12 1.45 -8.59 7.10
CA SER A 12 1.99 -8.69 5.75
C SER A 12 1.13 -9.62 4.92
N VAL A 13 0.76 -9.23 3.70
CA VAL A 13 0.06 -10.10 2.76
C VAL A 13 1.06 -11.11 2.21
N ALA A 14 0.80 -12.40 2.41
CA ALA A 14 1.62 -13.51 1.92
C ALA A 14 1.13 -14.00 0.54
N GLU A 15 -0.18 -14.04 0.34
CA GLU A 15 -0.80 -14.56 -0.88
C GLU A 15 -2.12 -13.83 -1.18
N VAL A 16 -2.41 -13.65 -2.47
CA VAL A 16 -3.69 -13.13 -2.98
C VAL A 16 -4.24 -14.13 -3.99
N VAL A 17 -5.41 -14.70 -3.70
CA VAL A 17 -6.07 -15.70 -4.56
C VAL A 17 -7.40 -15.15 -5.05
N ALA A 18 -7.66 -15.26 -6.35
CA ALA A 18 -8.96 -14.92 -6.92
C ALA A 18 -10.01 -15.95 -6.51
N ALA A 19 -11.19 -15.50 -6.11
CA ALA A 19 -12.34 -16.33 -5.75
C ALA A 19 -13.62 -15.81 -6.41
N PRO A 20 -14.68 -16.61 -6.56
CA PRO A 20 -15.95 -16.17 -7.16
C PRO A 20 -16.54 -14.92 -6.47
N GLU A 21 -16.36 -14.82 -5.15
CA GLU A 21 -16.88 -13.75 -4.30
C GLU A 21 -15.91 -12.56 -4.13
N GLY A 22 -14.77 -12.53 -4.84
CA GLY A 22 -13.76 -11.48 -4.72
C GLY A 22 -12.31 -12.00 -4.63
N GLN A 23 -11.57 -11.54 -3.63
CA GLN A 23 -10.17 -11.94 -3.40
C GLN A 23 -10.01 -12.51 -1.99
N VAL A 24 -9.27 -13.60 -1.85
CA VAL A 24 -8.84 -14.14 -0.56
C VAL A 24 -7.40 -13.70 -0.32
N LEU A 25 -7.18 -12.90 0.73
CA LEU A 25 -5.87 -12.47 1.19
C LEU A 25 -5.42 -13.37 2.34
N LYS A 26 -4.33 -14.10 2.16
CA LYS A 26 -3.64 -14.73 3.28
C LYS A 26 -2.65 -13.75 3.86
N VAL A 27 -2.82 -13.40 5.13
CA VAL A 27 -1.96 -12.46 5.84
C VAL A 27 -1.20 -13.14 6.95
N LYS A 28 -0.01 -12.64 7.24
CA LYS A 28 0.85 -13.04 8.35
C LYS A 28 1.10 -11.85 9.26
N PHE A 29 0.92 -12.03 10.55
CA PHE A 29 1.25 -11.06 11.59
C PHE A 29 2.09 -11.76 12.66
N GLN A 30 2.59 -11.00 13.65
CA GLN A 30 3.55 -11.53 14.63
C GLN A 30 3.07 -12.81 15.32
N ASN A 31 1.76 -12.91 15.58
CA ASN A 31 1.16 -13.99 16.37
C ASN A 31 0.44 -15.05 15.53
N GLY A 32 0.58 -15.05 14.20
CA GLY A 32 -0.05 -16.07 13.36
C GLY A 32 -0.37 -15.63 11.93
N THR A 33 -1.30 -16.36 11.33
CA THR A 33 -1.81 -16.14 9.98
C THR A 33 -3.34 -16.04 10.00
N SER A 34 -3.91 -15.33 9.03
CA SER A 34 -5.36 -15.29 8.84
C SER A 34 -5.72 -15.15 7.37
N GLU A 35 -6.94 -15.53 7.03
CA GLU A 35 -7.52 -15.31 5.71
C GLU A 35 -8.56 -14.19 5.78
N LEU A 36 -8.50 -13.27 4.82
CA LEU A 36 -9.47 -12.19 4.68
C LEU A 36 -10.12 -12.30 3.32
N ILE A 37 -11.45 -12.26 3.30
CA ILE A 37 -12.23 -12.16 2.06
C ILE A 37 -12.46 -10.68 1.78
N VAL A 38 -11.95 -10.22 0.66
CA VAL A 38 -12.09 -8.85 0.17
C VAL A 38 -13.08 -8.90 -1.00
N GLY A 39 -14.21 -8.21 -0.83
CA GLY A 39 -15.24 -8.15 -1.86
C GLY A 39 -14.74 -7.52 -3.17
N PRO A 40 -15.38 -7.81 -4.30
CA PRO A 40 -14.87 -7.47 -5.64
C PRO A 40 -14.82 -5.96 -5.92
N GLN A 41 -15.55 -5.15 -5.14
CA GLN A 41 -15.54 -3.69 -5.26
C GLN A 41 -14.48 -3.00 -4.40
N VAL A 42 -13.77 -3.75 -3.56
CA VAL A 42 -12.76 -3.19 -2.65
C VAL A 42 -11.39 -3.26 -3.34
N PRO A 43 -10.75 -2.12 -3.65
CA PRO A 43 -9.45 -2.11 -4.29
C PRO A 43 -8.38 -2.61 -3.31
N VAL A 44 -7.55 -3.55 -3.78
CA VAL A 44 -6.32 -3.98 -3.09
C VAL A 44 -5.13 -3.30 -3.77
N THR A 45 -4.51 -2.34 -3.08
CA THR A 45 -3.37 -1.58 -3.61
C THR A 45 -2.06 -2.05 -3.00
N ALA A 46 -1.06 -2.35 -3.82
CA ALA A 46 0.29 -2.67 -3.39
C ALA A 46 1.29 -1.66 -3.97
N VAL A 47 2.26 -1.25 -3.15
CA VAL A 47 3.41 -0.48 -3.63
C VAL A 47 4.48 -1.48 -4.07
N VAL A 48 4.75 -1.52 -5.37
CA VAL A 48 5.78 -2.38 -5.96
C VAL A 48 7.00 -1.55 -6.37
N ALA A 49 8.18 -2.16 -6.32
CA ALA A 49 9.38 -1.53 -6.86
C ALA A 49 9.23 -1.41 -8.39
N SER A 50 9.58 -0.24 -8.93
CA SER A 50 9.54 0.04 -10.35
C SER A 50 10.67 1.01 -10.72
N ASP A 51 11.03 1.05 -12.00
CA ASP A 51 11.94 2.06 -12.54
C ASP A 51 11.22 3.38 -12.89
N ALA A 52 12.01 4.38 -13.28
CA ALA A 52 11.52 5.73 -13.57
C ALA A 52 10.53 5.80 -14.75
N SER A 53 10.52 4.82 -15.66
CA SER A 53 9.59 4.79 -16.80
C SER A 53 8.13 4.59 -16.39
N ALA A 54 7.89 4.14 -15.15
CA ALA A 54 6.54 4.05 -14.59
C ALA A 54 5.92 5.42 -14.27
N LEU A 55 6.73 6.49 -14.19
CA LEU A 55 6.23 7.85 -14.07
C LEU A 55 5.80 8.35 -15.44
N LYS A 56 4.49 8.55 -15.61
CA LYS A 56 3.89 9.07 -16.83
C LYS A 56 3.37 10.50 -16.61
N PRO A 57 3.23 11.30 -17.69
CA PRO A 57 2.51 12.57 -17.61
C PRO A 57 1.15 12.39 -16.92
N ASP A 58 0.74 13.41 -16.16
CA ASP A 58 -0.53 13.49 -15.43
C ASP A 58 -0.71 12.49 -14.26
N MET A 59 0.33 11.78 -13.85
CA MET A 59 0.27 10.92 -12.66
C MET A 59 0.38 11.73 -11.36
N HIS A 60 -0.48 11.40 -10.39
CA HIS A 60 -0.30 11.83 -9.02
C HIS A 60 0.90 11.11 -8.40
N VAL A 61 1.71 11.84 -7.62
CA VAL A 61 2.87 11.26 -6.94
C VAL A 61 2.87 11.62 -5.46
N PHE A 62 3.32 10.67 -4.64
CA PHE A 62 3.70 10.93 -3.26
C PHE A 62 5.23 10.90 -3.15
N VAL A 63 5.82 11.95 -2.58
CA VAL A 63 7.27 12.10 -2.48
C VAL A 63 7.68 12.16 -1.01
N ILE A 64 8.58 11.25 -0.61
CA ILE A 64 9.32 11.38 0.64
C ILE A 64 10.60 12.15 0.31
N ALA A 65 10.70 13.38 0.79
CA ALA A 65 11.84 14.27 0.57
C ALA A 65 12.50 14.70 1.87
N VAL A 66 13.79 15.03 1.79
CA VAL A 66 14.57 15.62 2.88
C VAL A 66 14.83 17.08 2.54
N LYS A 67 14.57 17.97 3.49
CA LYS A 67 14.90 19.38 3.37
C LYS A 67 16.42 19.56 3.58
N ALA A 68 17.09 20.18 2.62
CA ALA A 68 18.50 20.53 2.69
C ALA A 68 18.71 21.84 3.46
N ALA A 69 19.97 22.13 3.82
CA ALA A 69 20.34 23.32 4.58
C ALA A 69 20.04 24.64 3.83
N ASP A 70 20.07 24.60 2.50
CA ASP A 70 19.69 25.71 1.62
C ASP A 70 18.15 25.88 1.49
N GLY A 71 17.37 25.06 2.20
CA GLY A 71 15.92 25.09 2.18
C GLY A 71 15.27 24.29 1.05
N THR A 72 16.04 23.74 0.11
CA THR A 72 15.53 22.93 -1.00
C THR A 72 15.08 21.54 -0.54
N ALA A 73 14.14 20.91 -1.24
CA ALA A 73 13.72 19.54 -0.96
C ALA A 73 14.42 18.56 -1.92
N ARG A 74 15.12 17.56 -1.37
CA ARG A 74 15.73 16.46 -2.14
C ARG A 74 14.88 15.20 -1.99
N ALA A 75 14.30 14.72 -3.08
CA ALA A 75 13.51 13.50 -3.10
C ALA A 75 14.39 12.27 -2.75
N LYS A 76 13.90 11.44 -1.83
CA LYS A 76 14.51 10.14 -1.48
C LYS A 76 13.72 8.97 -2.03
N ARG A 77 12.39 9.11 -2.10
CA ARG A 77 11.51 8.10 -2.68
C ARG A 77 10.32 8.77 -3.35
N ILE A 78 10.00 8.33 -4.55
CA ILE A 78 8.82 8.76 -5.31
C ILE A 78 7.93 7.54 -5.48
N MET A 79 6.66 7.67 -5.14
CA MET A 79 5.63 6.66 -5.38
C MET A 79 4.63 7.21 -6.38
N ALA A 80 4.48 6.51 -7.50
CA ALA A 80 3.48 6.83 -8.50
C ALA A 80 2.12 6.29 -8.02
N LEU A 81 1.13 7.16 -7.94
CA LEU A 81 -0.23 6.81 -7.55
C LEU A 81 -1.05 6.70 -8.84
N LYS A 82 -1.80 5.60 -8.96
CA LYS A 82 -2.75 5.38 -10.04
C LYS A 82 -4.11 5.92 -9.64
#